data_AF-A0A3M2KV32-F1
#
_entry.id   AF-A0A3M2KV32-F1
#
_cell.length_a   1.000
_cell.length_b   1.000
_cell.length_c   1.000
_cell.angle_alpha   90.00
_cell.angle_beta   90.00
_cell.angle_gamma   90.00
#
_symmetry.space_group_name_H-M   'P 1'
#
loop_
_entity.id
_entity.type
_entity.pdbx_description
1 polymer ?
#
loop_
_entity_poly.entity_id
_entity_poly.type
_entity_poly.pdbx_seq_one_letter_code
_entity_poly.pdbx_strand_id
1 'polypeptide(L)' 'MRFLGHLLAERGEKAEAETWMRRAADAGHPGAMNSLAILLTERGEKTEAETWIRRATEVGRTAH' A
#
# COMPACT_ATOMS: atom_id res chain seq x y z
N MET A 1 -11.38 28.21 -0.92
CA MET A 1 -11.38 27.17 -1.97
C MET A 1 -10.00 26.49 -2.17
N ARG A 2 -9.18 26.32 -1.11
CA ARG A 2 -7.83 25.73 -1.22
C ARG A 2 -7.74 24.28 -0.69
N PHE A 3 -8.71 23.86 0.12
CA PHE A 3 -8.72 22.53 0.76
C PHE A 3 -9.18 21.40 -0.17
N LEU A 4 -10.08 21.67 -1.12
CA LEU A 4 -10.56 20.67 -2.09
C LEU A 4 -9.48 20.23 -3.08
N GLY A 5 -8.65 21.16 -3.55
CA GLY A 5 -7.54 20.84 -4.47
C GLY A 5 -6.46 19.98 -3.83
N HIS A 6 -6.15 20.22 -2.56
CA HIS A 6 -5.18 19.41 -1.81
C HIS A 6 -5.71 17.99 -1.58
N LEU A 7 -6.96 17.85 -1.11
CA LEU A 7 -7.58 16.54 -0.91
C LEU A 7 -7.73 15.73 -2.21
N LEU A 8 -8.05 16.38 -3.33
CA LEU A 8 -8.13 15.72 -4.63
C LEU A 8 -6.75 15.31 -5.15
N ALA A 9 -5.73 16.14 -4.97
CA ALA A 9 -4.35 15.82 -5.31
C ALA A 9 -3.84 14.64 -4.46
N GLU A 10 -3.99 14.70 -3.14
CA GLU A 10 -3.61 13.60 -2.25
C GLU A 10 -4.34 12.30 -2.60
N ARG A 11 -5.63 12.37 -2.96
CA ARG A 11 -6.39 11.18 -3.33
C ARG A 11 -5.96 10.61 -4.69
N GLY A 12 -5.63 11.48 -5.65
CA GLY A 12 -5.08 11.09 -6.94
C GLY A 12 -3.70 10.44 -6.80
N GLU A 13 -2.81 11.07 -6.02
CA GLU A 13 -1.47 10.54 -5.75
C GLU A 13 -1.53 9.25 -4.94
N LYS A 14 -2.46 9.12 -3.98
CA LYS A 14 -2.67 7.86 -3.24
C LYS A 14 -3.12 6.73 -4.15
N ALA A 15 -4.03 6.97 -5.09
CA ALA A 15 -4.50 5.95 -6.02
C ALA A 15 -3.40 5.51 -7.01
N GLU A 16 -2.59 6.46 -7.48
CA GLU A 16 -1.46 6.17 -8.35
C GLU A 16 -0.35 5.43 -7.59
N ALA A 17 -0.04 5.87 -6.37
CA ALA A 17 0.89 5.20 -5.46
C ALA A 17 0.42 3.78 -5.11
N GLU A 18 -0.87 3.57 -4.85
CA GLU A 18 -1.46 2.24 -4.61
C GLU A 18 -1.18 1.29 -5.79
N THR A 19 -1.35 1.79 -7.02
CA THR A 19 -1.08 1.01 -8.24
C THR A 19 0.39 0.62 -8.36
N TRP A 20 1.30 1.58 -8.11
CA TRP A 20 2.75 1.32 -8.11
C TRP A 20 3.18 0.37 -6.99
N MET A 21 2.64 0.56 -5.78
CA MET A 21 2.89 -0.31 -4.63
C MET A 21 2.38 -1.73 -4.88
N ARG A 22 1.21 -1.89 -5.51
CA ARG A 22 0.68 -3.21 -5.86
C ARG A 22 1.55 -3.92 -6.88
N ARG A 23 2.09 -3.22 -7.89
CA ARG A 23 3.10 -3.78 -8.82
C ARG A 23 4.38 -4.19 -8.11
N ALA A 24 4.92 -3.34 -7.26
CA ALA A 24 6.15 -3.65 -6.52
C ALA A 24 5.93 -4.78 -5.49
N ALA A 25 4.76 -4.84 -4.87
CA ALA A 25 4.34 -5.95 -4.02
C ALA A 25 4.24 -7.26 -4.83
N ASP A 26 3.68 -7.23 -6.03
CA ASP A 26 3.64 -8.41 -6.91
C ASP A 26 5.06 -8.88 -7.30
N ALA A 27 5.99 -7.94 -7.47
CA ALA A 27 7.41 -8.21 -7.69
C ALA A 27 8.17 -8.71 -6.43
N GLY A 28 7.49 -8.90 -5.30
CA GLY A 28 8.11 -9.37 -4.06
C GLY A 28 8.84 -8.30 -3.27
N HIS A 29 8.52 -7.01 -3.44
CA HIS A 29 9.15 -5.95 -2.66
C HIS A 29 8.47 -5.79 -1.29
N PRO A 30 9.11 -6.19 -0.17
CA PRO A 30 8.47 -6.19 1.14
C PRO A 30 8.10 -4.78 1.61
N GLY A 31 8.88 -3.75 1.23
CA GLY A 31 8.55 -2.36 1.54
C GLY A 31 7.26 -1.87 0.87
N ALA A 32 6.97 -2.34 -0.34
CA ALA A 32 5.77 -1.93 -1.07
C ALA A 32 4.51 -2.62 -0.53
N MET A 33 4.63 -3.91 -0.15
CA MET A 33 3.57 -4.65 0.53
C MET A 33 3.18 -3.99 1.86
N ASN A 34 4.16 -3.51 2.63
CA ASN A 34 3.89 -2.82 3.89
C ASN A 34 3.17 -1.48 3.68
N SER A 35 3.61 -0.67 2.71
CA SER A 35 2.93 0.58 2.38
C SER A 35 1.51 0.37 1.87
N LEU A 36 1.27 -0.67 1.05
CA LEU A 36 -0.06 -1.03 0.58
C LEU A 36 -0.97 -1.47 1.74
N ALA A 37 -0.45 -2.24 2.69
CA ALA A 37 -1.19 -2.65 3.87
C ALA A 37 -1.60 -1.48 4.77
N ILE A 38 -0.73 -0.48 4.93
CA ILE A 38 -1.05 0.75 5.67
C ILE A 38 -2.22 1.48 4.99
N LEU A 39 -2.14 1.65 3.67
CA LEU A 39 -3.16 2.34 2.86
C LEU A 39 -4.52 1.63 2.94
N LEU A 40 -4.52 0.30 2.87
CA LEU A 40 -5.73 -0.52 3.05
C LEU A 40 -6.29 -0.43 4.47
N THR A 41 -5.42 -0.36 5.48
CA THR A 41 -5.85 -0.17 6.88
C THR A 41 -6.52 1.19 7.07
N GLU A 42 -5.97 2.26 6.47
CA GLU A 42 -6.57 3.59 6.49
C GLU A 42 -7.93 3.64 5.78
N ARG A 43 -8.13 2.81 4.75
CA ARG A 43 -9.42 2.62 4.06
C ARG A 43 -10.42 1.75 4.84
N GLY A 44 -9.99 1.12 5.93
CA GLY A 44 -10.80 0.17 6.71
C GLY A 44 -10.82 -1.26 6.17
N GLU A 45 -10.03 -1.54 5.13
CA GLU A 45 -9.92 -2.85 4.47
C GLU A 45 -8.89 -3.74 5.18
N LYS A 46 -9.11 -3.99 6.47
CA LYS A 46 -8.18 -4.74 7.33
C LYS A 46 -7.84 -6.14 6.81
N THR A 47 -8.81 -6.86 6.26
CA THR A 47 -8.60 -8.23 5.74
C THR A 47 -7.59 -8.27 4.59
N GLU A 48 -7.67 -7.30 3.67
CA GLU A 48 -6.71 -7.21 2.57
C GLU A 48 -5.35 -6.75 3.09
N ALA A 49 -5.31 -5.80 4.03
CA ALA A 49 -4.08 -5.35 4.68
C ALA A 49 -3.33 -6.49 5.39
N GLU A 50 -4.01 -7.32 6.16
CA GLU A 50 -3.41 -8.48 6.86
C GLU A 50 -2.80 -9.48 5.87
N THR A 51 -3.45 -9.70 4.73
CA THR A 51 -2.94 -10.56 3.67
C THR A 51 -1.62 -10.03 3.11
N TRP A 52 -1.53 -8.72 2.87
CA TRP A 52 -0.31 -8.08 2.40
C TRP A 52 0.82 -8.07 3.44
N ILE A 53 0.51 -7.83 4.73
CA ILE A 53 1.50 -7.89 5.82
C ILE A 53 2.08 -9.31 5.95
N ARG A 54 1.22 -10.34 5.83
CA ARG A 54 1.66 -11.73 5.87
C ARG A 54 2.59 -12.06 4.71
N ARG A 55 2.25 -11.65 3.48
CA ARG A 55 3.16 -11.79 2.34
C ARG A 55 4.46 -11.03 2.53
N ALA A 56 4.42 -9.81 3.06
CA ALA A 56 5.61 -8.99 3.32
C ALA A 56 6.56 -9.68 4.30
N THR A 57 6.01 -10.28 5.36
CA THR A 57 6.79 -11.02 6.36
C THR A 57 7.34 -12.33 5.81
N GLU A 58 6.61 -13.04 4.97
CA GLU A 58 7.11 -14.24 4.27
C GLU A 58 8.28 -13.90 3.34
N VAL A 59 8.14 -12.87 2.50
CA VAL A 59 9.19 -12.47 1.56
C VAL A 59 10.41 -11.88 2.27
N GLY A 60 10.19 -11.06 3.30
CA GLY A 60 11.26 -10.52 4.14
C GLY A 60 12.04 -11.61 4.90
N ARG A 61 11.39 -12.73 5.23
CA ARG A 61 12.06 -13.91 5.83
C ARG A 61 12.89 -14.70 4.83
N THR A 62 12.46 -14.79 3.58
CA THR A 62 13.19 -15.53 2.53
C THR A 62 14.40 -14.76 1.98
N ALA A 63 14.45 -13.45 2.20
CA ALA A 63 15.56 -12.60 1.78
C ALA A 63 16.70 -12.51 2.83
N HIS A 64 16.55 -13.17 3.98
CA HIS A 64 17.58 -13.31 5.02
C HIS A 64 18.24 -14.69 4.92
#